data_AF-A0A2M7TXG7-F1
#
_entry.id   AF-A0A2M7TXG7-F1
#
_cell.length_a   1.000
_cell.length_b   1.000
_cell.length_c   1.000
_cell.angle_alpha   90.00
_cell.angle_beta   90.00
_cell.angle_gamma   90.00
#
_symmetry.space_group_name_H-M   'P 1'
#
loop_
_entity.id
_entity.type
_entity.pdbx_description
1 polymer ?
#
loop_
_entity_poly.entity_id
_entity_poly.type
_entity_poly.pdbx_seq_one_letter_code
_entity_poly.pdbx_strand_id
1 'polypeptide(L)'
;YIAFKNKSAINIHILSALALFMVSFMFYSGYSAEYYLLGFLILFSIVVGVVVSKVNNIILFLALSFFIFFNGYTVLASNQEQYGLITRKKLIQSMMNTVGDKPFSLEVYGTDPRKYHPYGGWRYLFKTYGATPVQSFADEFFGWIYPDEISDTKPDYKIVVTDSKEFELKNESLQTFHEGVFNGHIFKEPDR
;
A
#
# COMPACT_ATOMS: atom_id res chain seq x y z
N TYR A 1 25.40 20.29 24.18
CA TYR A 1 25.29 21.41 25.15
C TYR A 1 25.95 22.69 24.63
N ILE A 2 27.15 22.64 24.02
CA ILE A 2 27.86 23.84 23.50
C ILE A 2 27.16 24.51 22.30
N ALA A 3 26.51 23.73 21.42
CA ALA A 3 25.83 24.26 20.22
C ALA A 3 24.57 25.09 20.51
N PHE A 4 23.93 24.95 21.69
CA PHE A 4 22.66 25.60 21.98
C PHE A 4 22.77 27.07 22.42
N LYS A 5 23.99 27.58 22.63
CA LYS A 5 24.22 28.96 23.11
C LYS A 5 24.26 29.99 21.99
N ASN A 6 24.50 29.59 20.73
CA ASN A 6 24.64 30.50 19.60
C ASN A 6 23.65 30.17 18.48
N LYS A 7 22.58 30.96 18.37
CA LYS A 7 21.50 30.77 17.38
C LYS A 7 22.01 30.76 15.93
N SER A 8 23.09 31.49 15.63
CA SER A 8 23.70 31.50 14.29
C SER A 8 24.38 30.16 13.97
N ALA A 9 25.08 29.59 14.95
CA ALA A 9 25.73 28.29 14.78
C ALA A 9 24.71 27.17 14.54
N ILE A 10 23.59 27.14 15.28
CA ILE A 10 22.55 26.11 15.11
C ILE A 10 22.01 26.07 13.67
N ASN A 11 21.76 27.24 13.07
CA ASN A 11 21.26 27.32 11.69
C ASN A 11 22.27 26.76 10.69
N ILE A 12 23.57 27.03 10.88
CA ILE A 12 24.63 26.52 10.00
C ILE A 12 24.71 24.99 10.10
N HIS A 13 24.58 24.40 11.29
CA HIS A 13 24.63 22.94 11.44
C HIS A 13 23.43 22.26 10.77
N ILE A 14 22.22 22.81 10.90
CA ILE A 14 21.01 22.28 10.24
C ILE A 14 21.15 22.37 8.71
N LEU A 15 21.62 23.52 8.19
CA LEU A 15 21.86 23.70 6.76
C LEU A 15 22.97 22.78 6.23
N SER A 16 24.03 22.58 7.01
CA SER A 16 25.12 21.66 6.65
C SER A 16 24.66 20.21 6.62
N ALA A 17 23.80 19.80 7.56
CA ALA A 17 23.20 18.46 7.57
C ALA A 17 22.28 18.23 6.36
N LEU A 18 21.44 19.21 6.01
CA LEU A 18 20.62 19.18 4.79
C LEU A 18 21.48 19.05 3.54
N ALA A 19 22.54 19.85 3.42
CA ALA A 19 23.45 19.84 2.27
C ALA A 19 24.21 18.51 2.18
N LEU A 20 24.73 17.97 3.29
CA LEU A 20 25.41 16.68 3.33
C LEU A 20 24.48 15.54 2.88
N PHE A 21 23.21 15.58 3.31
CA PHE A 21 22.22 14.59 2.93
C PHE A 21 21.87 14.69 1.43
N MET A 22 21.72 15.91 0.89
CA MET A 22 21.55 16.13 -0.57
C MET A 22 22.74 15.62 -1.38
N VAL A 23 23.97 15.93 -0.96
CA VAL A 23 25.20 15.49 -1.62
C VAL A 23 25.30 13.96 -1.61
N SER A 24 25.04 13.32 -0.47
CA SER A 24 25.05 11.86 -0.35
C SER A 24 24.08 11.19 -1.33
N PHE A 25 22.94 11.84 -1.58
CA PHE A 25 21.94 11.37 -2.53
C PHE A 25 22.35 11.59 -4.00
N MET A 26 22.94 12.75 -4.32
CA MET A 26 23.43 13.05 -5.68
C MET A 26 24.49 12.06 -6.16
N PHE A 27 25.28 11.50 -5.23
CA PHE A 27 26.33 10.52 -5.53
C PHE A 27 25.91 9.06 -5.25
N TYR A 28 24.65 8.80 -4.89
CA TYR A 28 24.15 7.45 -4.70
C TYR A 28 23.93 6.77 -6.06
N SER A 29 24.74 5.76 -6.36
CA SER A 29 24.72 5.05 -7.65
C SER A 29 23.64 3.97 -7.77
N GLY A 30 22.84 3.75 -6.71
CA GLY A 30 21.79 2.74 -6.66
C GLY A 30 20.42 3.25 -7.11
N TYR A 31 19.43 2.34 -7.18
CA TYR A 31 18.03 2.71 -7.41
C TYR A 31 17.53 3.55 -6.22
N SER A 32 17.16 4.80 -6.48
CA SER A 32 16.62 5.70 -5.47
C SER A 32 15.16 5.32 -5.14
N ALA A 33 14.93 4.84 -3.92
CA ALA A 33 13.58 4.62 -3.40
C ALA A 33 13.13 5.81 -2.53
N GLU A 34 11.81 6.07 -2.51
CA GLU A 34 11.21 7.21 -1.81
C GLU A 34 11.57 7.27 -0.31
N TYR A 35 11.75 6.11 0.33
CA TYR A 35 12.11 6.03 1.75
C TYR A 35 13.52 6.55 2.07
N TYR A 36 14.40 6.72 1.08
CA TYR A 36 15.67 7.41 1.27
C TYR A 36 15.50 8.92 1.54
N LEU A 37 14.35 9.50 1.21
CA LEU A 37 14.04 10.89 1.53
C LEU A 37 13.51 11.07 2.97
N LEU A 38 13.35 9.98 3.73
CA LEU A 38 12.81 10.04 5.10
C LEU A 38 13.65 10.92 6.03
N GLY A 39 14.97 11.00 5.79
CA GLY A 39 15.87 11.91 6.52
C GLY A 39 15.49 13.39 6.36
N PHE A 40 14.94 13.79 5.21
CA PHE A 40 14.45 15.15 5.00
C PHE A 40 13.21 15.48 5.84
N LEU A 41 12.33 14.50 6.13
CA LEU A 41 11.14 14.74 6.94
C LEU A 41 11.50 15.20 8.36
N ILE A 42 12.55 14.62 8.95
CA ILE A 42 13.06 15.02 10.26
C ILE A 42 13.58 16.47 10.22
N LEU A 43 14.39 16.79 9.21
CA LEU A 43 14.98 18.12 9.05
C LEU A 43 13.90 19.17 8.75
N PHE A 44 12.91 18.86 7.91
CA PHE A 44 11.77 19.75 7.66
C PHE A 44 10.94 19.98 8.92
N SER A 45 10.74 18.96 9.75
CA SER A 45 10.01 19.11 11.02
C SER A 45 10.72 20.07 11.96
N ILE A 46 12.06 20.01 12.03
CA ILE A 46 12.87 20.96 12.81
C ILE A 46 12.74 22.38 12.24
N VAL A 47 12.86 22.55 10.92
CA VAL A 47 12.72 23.86 10.26
C VAL A 47 11.34 24.46 10.50
N VAL A 48 10.28 23.68 10.31
CA VAL A 48 8.89 24.09 10.59
C VAL A 48 8.75 24.49 12.05
N GLY A 49 9.27 23.71 13.00
CA GLY A 49 9.24 24.06 14.42
C GLY A 49 9.95 25.38 14.73
N VAL A 50 11.13 25.63 14.15
CA VAL A 50 11.86 26.90 14.31
C VAL A 50 11.08 28.07 13.71
N VAL A 51 10.47 27.90 12.54
CA VAL A 51 9.65 28.96 11.91
C VAL A 51 8.40 29.24 12.75
N VAL A 52 7.65 28.20 13.11
CA VAL A 52 6.43 28.28 13.92
C VAL A 52 6.68 28.90 15.28
N SER A 53 7.85 28.66 15.90
CA SER A 53 8.22 29.25 17.20
C SER A 53 8.29 30.79 17.20
N LYS A 54 8.37 31.41 16.02
CA LYS A 54 8.43 32.87 15.84
C LYS A 54 7.07 33.48 15.46
N VAL A 55 6.05 32.65 15.25
CA VAL A 55 4.71 33.08 14.83
C VAL A 55 3.87 33.40 16.08
N ASN A 56 3.01 34.42 15.99
CA ASN A 56 2.07 34.73 17.07
C ASN A 56 1.08 33.57 17.27
N ASN A 57 0.80 33.23 18.53
CA ASN A 57 -0.15 32.18 18.93
C ASN A 57 -1.50 32.26 18.22
N ILE A 58 -2.08 33.46 18.00
CA ILE A 58 -3.37 33.61 17.33
C ILE A 58 -3.28 33.09 15.88
N ILE A 59 -2.25 33.50 15.15
CA ILE A 59 -2.02 33.05 13.76
C ILE A 59 -1.76 31.54 13.75
N LEU A 60 -1.02 31.04 14.73
CA LEU A 60 -0.76 29.60 14.87
C LEU A 60 -2.05 28.81 15.11
N PHE A 61 -2.93 29.26 16.01
CA PHE A 61 -4.21 28.60 16.27
C PHE A 61 -5.11 28.63 15.04
N LEU A 62 -5.15 29.74 14.29
CA LEU A 62 -5.90 29.83 13.05
C LEU A 62 -5.33 28.87 11.98
N ALA A 63 -4.01 28.82 11.82
CA ALA A 63 -3.36 27.91 10.89
C ALA A 63 -3.59 26.44 11.25
N LEU A 64 -3.52 26.08 12.54
CA LEU A 64 -3.84 24.74 13.03
C LEU A 64 -5.32 24.39 12.81
N SER A 65 -6.22 25.32 13.09
CA SER A 65 -7.66 25.12 12.87
C SER A 65 -7.96 24.89 11.39
N PHE A 66 -7.34 25.68 10.51
CA PHE A 66 -7.43 25.50 9.07
C PHE A 66 -6.85 24.14 8.64
N PHE A 67 -5.65 23.80 9.12
CA PHE A 67 -5.02 22.52 8.81
C PHE A 67 -5.91 21.33 9.22
N ILE A 68 -6.42 21.32 10.45
CA ILE A 68 -7.31 20.27 10.95
C ILE A 68 -8.60 20.22 10.13
N PHE A 69 -9.20 21.39 9.84
CA PHE A 69 -10.44 21.46 9.06
C PHE A 69 -10.27 20.88 7.66
N PHE A 70 -9.25 21.31 6.91
CA PHE A 70 -9.05 20.83 5.54
C PHE A 70 -8.64 19.37 5.49
N ASN A 71 -7.73 18.92 6.36
CA ASN A 71 -7.35 17.50 6.40
C ASN A 71 -8.53 16.62 6.87
N GLY A 72 -9.28 17.06 7.88
CA GLY A 72 -10.50 16.38 8.31
C GLY A 72 -11.54 16.30 7.20
N TYR A 73 -11.74 17.39 6.46
CA TYR A 73 -12.60 17.40 5.28
C TYR A 73 -12.12 16.41 4.22
N THR A 74 -10.81 16.32 3.93
CA THR A 74 -10.31 15.32 2.97
C THR A 74 -10.60 13.89 3.41
N VAL A 75 -10.56 13.58 4.71
CA VAL A 75 -10.93 12.26 5.21
C VAL A 75 -12.42 11.98 5.00
N LEU A 76 -13.28 12.97 5.26
CA LEU A 76 -14.74 12.83 5.16
C LEU A 76 -15.27 12.86 3.71
N ALA A 77 -14.65 13.65 2.83
CA ALA A 77 -15.04 13.83 1.44
C ALA A 77 -14.38 12.81 0.50
N SER A 78 -13.49 11.98 1.03
CA SER A 78 -12.75 11.00 0.26
C SER A 78 -13.63 9.79 -0.10
N ASN A 79 -13.70 9.47 -1.39
CA ASN A 79 -14.33 8.24 -1.90
C ASN A 79 -13.41 7.01 -1.78
N GLN A 80 -12.43 7.00 -0.87
CA GLN A 80 -11.46 5.91 -0.74
C GLN A 80 -12.06 4.61 -0.20
N GLU A 81 -13.32 4.62 0.28
CA GLU A 81 -14.03 3.40 0.69
C GLU A 81 -14.01 2.34 -0.43
N GLN A 82 -14.14 2.74 -1.69
CA GLN A 82 -14.11 1.83 -2.84
C GLN A 82 -12.78 1.05 -3.00
N TYR A 83 -11.68 1.55 -2.43
CA TYR A 83 -10.37 0.89 -2.38
C TYR A 83 -10.07 0.26 -1.01
N GLY A 84 -10.94 0.53 -0.03
CA GLY A 84 -10.71 0.26 1.38
C GLY A 84 -10.79 -1.22 1.76
N LEU A 85 -10.35 -1.50 2.99
CA LEU A 85 -10.29 -2.85 3.56
C LEU A 85 -11.65 -3.53 3.63
N ILE A 86 -12.71 -2.77 3.96
CA ILE A 86 -14.08 -3.29 4.06
C ILE A 86 -14.54 -3.84 2.71
N THR A 87 -14.30 -3.09 1.63
CA THR A 87 -14.64 -3.49 0.26
C THR A 87 -13.90 -4.75 -0.16
N ARG A 88 -12.59 -4.82 0.07
CA ARG A 88 -11.80 -6.04 -0.21
C ARG A 88 -12.27 -7.24 0.60
N LYS A 89 -12.60 -7.03 1.88
CA LYS A 89 -13.15 -8.06 2.76
C LYS A 89 -14.48 -8.59 2.23
N LYS A 90 -15.42 -7.71 1.87
CA LYS A 90 -16.70 -8.11 1.27
C LYS A 90 -16.50 -8.93 0.01
N LEU A 91 -15.60 -8.51 -0.87
CA LEU A 91 -15.30 -9.23 -2.11
C LEU A 91 -14.81 -10.65 -1.81
N ILE A 92 -13.84 -10.78 -0.91
CA ILE A 92 -13.27 -12.07 -0.50
C ILE A 92 -14.37 -12.96 0.07
N GLN A 93 -15.18 -12.45 1.01
CA GLN A 93 -16.27 -13.22 1.62
C GLN A 93 -17.28 -13.71 0.56
N SER A 94 -17.65 -12.87 -0.39
CA SER A 94 -18.53 -13.24 -1.49
C SER A 94 -17.95 -14.34 -2.37
N MET A 95 -16.66 -14.28 -2.72
CA MET A 95 -16.00 -15.33 -3.49
C MET A 95 -15.87 -16.63 -2.70
N MET A 96 -15.54 -16.56 -1.41
CA MET A 96 -15.39 -17.73 -0.55
C MET A 96 -16.71 -18.46 -0.31
N ASN A 97 -17.85 -17.77 -0.35
CA ASN A 97 -19.15 -18.43 -0.30
C ASN A 97 -19.38 -19.37 -1.51
N THR A 98 -18.73 -19.12 -2.65
CA THR A 98 -18.81 -19.98 -3.84
C THR A 98 -17.73 -21.06 -3.85
N VAL A 99 -16.49 -20.72 -3.46
CA VAL A 99 -15.38 -21.68 -3.45
C VAL A 99 -15.50 -22.68 -2.30
N GLY A 100 -16.01 -22.23 -1.15
CA GLY A 100 -16.04 -23.01 0.09
C GLY A 100 -14.63 -23.38 0.57
N ASP A 101 -14.48 -24.60 1.07
CA ASP A 101 -13.21 -25.13 1.59
C ASP A 101 -12.33 -25.79 0.50
N LYS A 102 -12.67 -25.63 -0.78
CA LYS A 102 -11.93 -26.28 -1.88
C LYS A 102 -10.60 -25.58 -2.16
N PRO A 103 -9.55 -26.30 -2.57
CA PRO A 103 -8.26 -25.70 -2.88
C PRO A 103 -8.39 -24.75 -4.08
N PHE A 104 -7.78 -23.58 -3.99
CA PHE A 104 -7.82 -22.59 -5.05
C PHE A 104 -6.50 -21.87 -5.25
N SER A 105 -6.26 -21.42 -6.48
CA SER A 105 -5.16 -20.51 -6.82
C SER A 105 -5.66 -19.07 -6.85
N LEU A 106 -4.78 -18.12 -6.50
CA LEU A 106 -5.08 -16.69 -6.48
C LEU A 106 -4.15 -15.91 -7.41
N GLU A 107 -4.75 -15.21 -8.36
CA GLU A 107 -4.06 -14.28 -9.25
C GLU A 107 -4.67 -12.88 -9.13
N VAL A 108 -3.82 -11.87 -9.30
CA VAL A 108 -4.27 -10.48 -9.27
C VAL A 108 -3.71 -9.76 -10.48
N TYR A 109 -4.57 -9.04 -11.17
CA TYR A 109 -4.22 -8.26 -12.34
C TYR A 109 -4.73 -6.83 -12.23
N GLY A 110 -4.10 -5.95 -12.99
CA GLY A 110 -4.58 -4.60 -13.19
C GLY A 110 -3.82 -3.94 -14.34
N THR A 111 -3.80 -2.61 -14.32
CA THR A 111 -3.19 -1.81 -15.39
C THR A 111 -1.66 -1.91 -15.49
N ASP A 112 -0.97 -2.22 -14.39
CA ASP A 112 0.47 -2.40 -14.34
C ASP A 112 0.84 -3.85 -14.69
N PRO A 113 1.76 -4.08 -15.64
CA PRO A 113 2.11 -5.42 -16.09
C PRO A 113 2.90 -6.26 -15.07
N ARG A 114 3.36 -5.65 -13.97
CA ARG A 114 4.12 -6.36 -12.93
C ARG A 114 3.20 -7.28 -12.12
N LYS A 115 3.61 -8.54 -12.03
CA LYS A 115 2.80 -9.64 -11.46
C LYS A 115 2.32 -9.45 -10.02
N TYR A 116 3.15 -8.93 -9.10
CA TYR A 116 2.79 -8.84 -7.67
C TYR A 116 2.96 -7.47 -7.04
N HIS A 117 4.04 -6.74 -7.34
CA HIS A 117 4.42 -5.53 -6.61
C HIS A 117 3.32 -4.45 -6.50
N PRO A 118 2.61 -4.08 -7.58
CA PRO A 118 1.52 -3.10 -7.50
C PRO A 118 0.24 -3.68 -6.84
N TYR A 119 0.14 -5.00 -6.74
CA TYR A 119 -1.05 -5.73 -6.28
C TYR A 119 -0.80 -6.52 -5.00
N GLY A 120 0.22 -6.13 -4.24
CA GLY A 120 0.63 -6.85 -3.05
C GLY A 120 -0.46 -6.93 -1.98
N GLY A 121 -0.35 -7.94 -1.11
CA GLY A 121 -1.20 -8.07 0.07
C GLY A 121 -2.51 -8.84 -0.14
N TRP A 122 -2.96 -9.11 -1.37
CA TRP A 122 -4.18 -9.91 -1.60
C TRP A 122 -4.10 -11.32 -1.02
N ARG A 123 -2.97 -12.04 -1.17
CA ARG A 123 -2.78 -13.36 -0.54
C ARG A 123 -3.04 -13.31 0.98
N TYR A 124 -2.47 -12.30 1.63
CA TYR A 124 -2.66 -12.07 3.06
C TYR A 124 -4.12 -11.77 3.41
N LEU A 125 -4.80 -10.93 2.60
CA LEU A 125 -6.22 -10.63 2.81
C LEU A 125 -7.11 -11.86 2.66
N PHE A 126 -6.86 -12.71 1.65
CA PHE A 126 -7.59 -13.97 1.49
C PHE A 126 -7.38 -14.90 2.68
N LYS A 127 -6.13 -15.08 3.12
CA LYS A 127 -5.82 -15.83 4.34
C LYS A 127 -6.54 -15.27 5.58
N THR A 128 -6.64 -13.96 5.69
CA THR A 128 -7.20 -13.29 6.87
C THR A 128 -8.73 -13.30 6.91
N TYR A 129 -9.38 -13.16 5.75
CA TYR A 129 -10.84 -12.95 5.66
C TYR A 129 -11.60 -14.07 4.93
N GLY A 130 -10.89 -15.07 4.44
CA GLY A 130 -11.40 -16.20 3.68
C GLY A 130 -10.63 -17.47 4.01
N ALA A 131 -9.97 -18.03 3.02
CA ALA A 131 -9.10 -19.19 3.16
C ALA A 131 -7.72 -18.92 2.53
N THR A 132 -6.73 -19.72 2.92
CA THR A 132 -5.38 -19.61 2.37
C THR A 132 -5.34 -20.23 0.96
N PRO A 133 -4.94 -19.49 -0.08
CA PRO A 133 -4.77 -20.07 -1.41
C PRO A 133 -3.63 -21.09 -1.39
N VAL A 134 -3.80 -22.21 -2.11
CA VAL A 134 -2.73 -23.22 -2.24
C VAL A 134 -1.58 -22.72 -3.11
N GLN A 135 -1.89 -21.79 -4.02
CA GLN A 135 -0.95 -21.15 -4.94
C GLN A 135 -1.33 -19.68 -5.16
N SER A 136 -0.34 -18.79 -5.22
CA SER A 136 -0.58 -17.38 -5.52
C SER A 136 0.60 -16.70 -6.20
N PHE A 137 0.35 -15.57 -6.86
CA PHE A 137 1.42 -14.73 -7.40
C PHE A 137 2.43 -14.25 -6.36
N ALA A 138 2.05 -14.17 -5.08
CA ALA A 138 2.96 -13.77 -4.02
C ALA A 138 4.05 -14.82 -3.74
N ASP A 139 3.76 -16.09 -4.01
CA ASP A 139 4.62 -17.22 -3.61
C ASP A 139 5.96 -17.21 -4.37
N GLU A 140 5.97 -16.71 -5.61
CA GLU A 140 7.19 -16.52 -6.40
C GLU A 140 8.18 -15.53 -5.76
N PHE A 141 7.66 -14.53 -5.04
CA PHE A 141 8.47 -13.45 -4.46
C PHE A 141 8.72 -13.64 -2.96
N PHE A 142 7.74 -14.20 -2.26
CA PHE A 142 7.68 -14.26 -0.80
C PHE A 142 7.47 -15.65 -0.26
N GLY A 143 7.38 -16.70 -1.09
CA GLY A 143 7.09 -18.06 -0.62
C GLY A 143 8.08 -18.58 0.43
N TRP A 144 9.32 -18.07 0.41
CA TRP A 144 10.35 -18.37 1.40
C TRP A 144 9.98 -18.00 2.85
N ILE A 145 9.01 -17.10 3.07
CA ILE A 145 8.56 -16.74 4.44
C ILE A 145 7.42 -17.63 4.97
N TYR A 146 6.79 -18.47 4.13
CA TYR A 146 5.68 -19.36 4.51
C TYR A 146 5.73 -20.72 3.78
N PRO A 147 6.85 -21.46 3.79
CA PRO A 147 7.02 -22.67 2.99
C PRO A 147 5.94 -23.74 3.26
N ASP A 148 5.48 -23.85 4.51
CA ASP A 148 4.45 -24.84 4.92
C ASP A 148 3.05 -24.51 4.42
N GLU A 149 2.82 -23.31 3.89
CA GLU A 149 1.52 -22.86 3.36
C GLU A 149 1.42 -23.00 1.83
N ILE A 150 2.53 -23.29 1.15
CA ILE A 150 2.54 -23.51 -0.29
C ILE A 150 2.35 -25.01 -0.49
N SER A 151 1.29 -25.38 -1.21
CA SER A 151 0.99 -26.77 -1.48
C SER A 151 1.08 -27.07 -2.96
N ASP A 152 1.60 -28.26 -3.28
CA ASP A 152 1.50 -28.86 -4.61
C ASP A 152 0.10 -29.42 -4.89
N THR A 153 -0.85 -29.26 -3.95
CA THR A 153 -2.26 -29.59 -4.16
C THR A 153 -2.77 -28.87 -5.40
N LYS A 154 -3.29 -29.65 -6.36
CA LYS A 154 -3.92 -29.11 -7.56
C LYS A 154 -5.15 -28.27 -7.15
N PRO A 155 -5.27 -27.01 -7.61
CA PRO A 155 -6.42 -26.18 -7.31
C PRO A 155 -7.65 -26.65 -8.08
N ASP A 156 -8.80 -26.69 -7.42
CA ASP A 156 -10.12 -26.95 -8.03
C ASP A 156 -10.64 -25.67 -8.71
N TYR A 157 -10.30 -24.53 -8.12
CA TYR A 157 -10.71 -23.21 -8.59
C TYR A 157 -9.52 -22.29 -8.80
N LYS A 158 -9.67 -21.40 -9.77
CA LYS A 158 -8.79 -20.25 -9.94
C LYS A 158 -9.57 -18.98 -9.67
N ILE A 159 -9.09 -18.21 -8.71
CA ILE A 159 -9.64 -16.91 -8.36
C ILE A 159 -8.77 -15.84 -8.96
N VAL A 160 -9.40 -14.91 -9.67
CA VAL A 160 -8.74 -13.76 -10.26
C VAL A 160 -9.37 -12.49 -9.71
N VAL A 161 -8.55 -11.63 -9.12
CA VAL A 161 -8.97 -10.29 -8.68
C VAL A 161 -8.43 -9.24 -9.66
N THR A 162 -9.28 -8.29 -10.06
CA THR A 162 -8.90 -7.18 -10.94
C THR A 162 -9.25 -5.84 -10.31
N ASP A 163 -8.42 -4.81 -10.53
CA ASP A 163 -8.61 -3.45 -10.01
C ASP A 163 -9.33 -2.49 -10.98
N SER A 164 -9.68 -2.98 -12.17
CA SER A 164 -10.27 -2.21 -13.26
C SER A 164 -11.17 -3.07 -14.15
N LYS A 165 -12.14 -2.42 -14.81
CA LYS A 165 -13.18 -3.08 -15.64
C LYS A 165 -12.66 -3.71 -16.94
N GLU A 166 -11.44 -3.38 -17.39
CA GLU A 166 -10.96 -3.68 -18.74
C GLU A 166 -9.90 -4.79 -18.80
N PHE A 167 -9.77 -5.62 -17.77
CA PHE A 167 -8.92 -6.81 -17.89
C PHE A 167 -9.68 -7.92 -18.65
N GLU A 168 -9.35 -8.10 -19.92
CA GLU A 168 -9.93 -9.17 -20.75
C GLU A 168 -9.45 -10.55 -20.28
N LEU A 169 -10.33 -11.26 -19.59
CA LEU A 169 -10.10 -12.65 -19.21
C LEU A 169 -10.35 -13.55 -20.43
N LYS A 170 -9.38 -14.41 -20.74
CA LYS A 170 -9.45 -15.32 -21.91
C LYS A 170 -10.56 -16.37 -21.81
N ASN A 171 -11.03 -16.64 -20.59
CA ASN A 171 -12.02 -17.67 -20.30
C ASN A 171 -13.29 -17.04 -19.73
N GLU A 172 -14.42 -17.70 -19.92
CA GLU A 172 -15.66 -17.34 -19.23
C GLU A 172 -15.56 -17.71 -17.75
N SER A 173 -15.82 -16.73 -16.87
CA SER A 173 -15.87 -16.96 -15.43
C SER A 173 -17.13 -17.73 -15.07
N LEU A 174 -17.02 -18.71 -14.18
CA LEU A 174 -18.17 -19.37 -13.55
C LEU A 174 -19.06 -18.36 -12.83
N GLN A 175 -18.42 -17.43 -12.11
CA GLN A 175 -19.10 -16.37 -11.38
C GLN A 175 -18.20 -15.15 -11.28
N THR A 176 -18.81 -13.96 -11.33
CA THR A 176 -18.16 -12.68 -11.14
C THR A 176 -18.82 -11.92 -9.98
N PHE A 177 -17.98 -11.28 -9.17
CA PHE A 177 -18.37 -10.43 -8.04
C PHE A 177 -17.80 -9.04 -8.23
N HIS A 178 -18.49 -8.04 -7.69
CA HIS A 178 -18.08 -6.65 -7.80
C HIS A 178 -18.24 -5.96 -6.45
N GLU A 179 -17.17 -5.36 -5.95
CA GLU A 179 -17.16 -4.59 -4.72
C GLU A 179 -16.22 -3.38 -4.89
N GLY A 180 -16.79 -2.17 -4.83
CA GLY A 180 -16.06 -0.92 -5.08
C GLY A 180 -15.46 -0.90 -6.48
N VAL A 181 -14.13 -0.79 -6.58
CA VAL A 181 -13.44 -0.84 -7.88
C VAL A 181 -13.00 -2.24 -8.30
N PHE A 182 -13.11 -3.21 -7.39
CA PHE A 182 -12.53 -4.54 -7.60
C PHE A 182 -13.56 -5.49 -8.21
N ASN A 183 -13.09 -6.32 -9.14
CA ASN A 183 -13.86 -7.46 -9.62
C ASN A 183 -13.17 -8.75 -9.18
N GLY A 184 -13.98 -9.72 -8.76
CA GLY A 184 -13.53 -11.06 -8.40
C GLY A 184 -14.13 -12.07 -9.36
N HIS A 185 -13.30 -12.88 -10.01
CA HIS A 185 -13.72 -13.87 -10.98
C HIS A 185 -13.32 -15.26 -10.51
N ILE A 186 -14.26 -16.21 -10.59
CA ILE A 186 -14.01 -17.61 -10.25
C ILE A 186 -14.03 -18.43 -11.53
N PHE A 187 -13.00 -19.23 -11.73
CA PHE A 187 -12.89 -20.21 -12.80
C PHE A 187 -12.82 -21.59 -12.19
N LYS A 188 -13.46 -22.57 -12.83
CA LYS A 188 -13.23 -23.97 -12.53
C LYS A 188 -12.00 -24.44 -13.30
N GLU A 189 -10.99 -24.94 -12.60
CA GLU A 189 -9.84 -25.52 -13.28
C GLU A 189 -10.25 -26.86 -13.90
N PRO A 190 -9.88 -27.14 -15.17
CA PRO A 190 -10.22 -28.40 -15.80
C PRO A 190 -9.49 -29.56 -15.14
N ASP A 191 -10.23 -30.65 -14.91
CA ASP A 191 -9.69 -31.96 -14.57
C ASP A 191 -8.88 -32.50 -15.76
N ARG A 192 -7.64 -32.03 -15.93
CA ARG A 192 -6.62 -32.74 -16.71
C ARG A 192 -6.11 -33.95 -15.96
#